data_AF-A0A549SLD6-F1
#
_entry.id   AF-A0A549SLD6-F1
#
_cell.length_a   1.000
_cell.length_b   1.000
_cell.length_c   1.000
_cell.angle_alpha   90.00
_cell.angle_beta   90.00
_cell.angle_gamma   90.00
#
_symmetry.space_group_name_H-M   'P 1'
#
loop_
_entity.id
_entity.type
_entity.pdbx_description
1 polymer ?
#
loop_
_entity_poly.entity_id
_entity_poly.type
_entity_poly.pdbx_seq_one_letter_code
_entity_poly.pdbx_strand_id
1 'polypeptide(L)'
;MSGSVAFDTLKFVEKLEAGGFARPQAKAAAEAFAEAMSQELATKADLSAAEGSLRAEIGKVRTELTAEIGKVRTELKAEIADFRSELKAEIAEVRSELKAEIAEVRTELKAEIAEVRSDLKTEIASVRSDVELAKRDLKIWFGSIMVVAVGVILAAIRYLPAGHP
;
A
#
# COMPACT_ATOMS: atom_id res chain seq x y z
N MET A 1 42.00 -31.06 29.65
CA MET A 1 42.66 -32.18 30.34
C MET A 1 42.39 -33.46 29.55
N SER A 2 43.21 -33.79 28.54
CA SER A 2 43.08 -35.06 27.81
C SER A 2 44.02 -36.08 28.42
N GLY A 3 43.48 -36.92 29.32
CA GLY A 3 44.15 -38.15 29.72
C GLY A 3 44.16 -39.08 28.52
N SER A 4 45.29 -39.21 27.83
CA SER A 4 45.48 -40.38 26.98
C SER A 4 45.40 -41.58 27.90
N VAL A 5 44.51 -42.52 27.61
CA VAL A 5 44.55 -43.84 28.25
C VAL A 5 45.81 -44.51 27.73
N ALA A 6 46.95 -44.21 28.34
CA ALA A 6 48.21 -44.84 28.00
C ALA A 6 48.09 -46.31 28.43
N PHE A 7 48.14 -47.22 27.46
CA PHE A 7 48.15 -48.64 27.75
C PHE A 7 49.43 -48.97 28.50
N ASP A 8 49.30 -49.35 29.77
CA ASP A 8 50.43 -49.72 30.64
C ASP A 8 50.85 -51.15 30.32
N THR A 9 51.74 -51.28 29.32
CA THR A 9 52.26 -52.57 28.84
C THR A 9 52.89 -53.38 29.97
N LEU A 10 53.54 -52.72 30.95
CA LEU A 10 54.18 -53.40 32.07
C LEU A 10 53.16 -54.05 33.00
N LYS A 11 52.13 -53.29 33.43
CA LYS A 11 51.03 -53.86 34.24
C LYS A 11 50.26 -54.94 33.51
N PHE A 12 50.17 -54.86 32.18
CA PHE A 12 49.53 -55.89 31.37
C PHE A 12 50.37 -57.18 31.32
N VAL A 13 51.70 -57.08 31.18
CA VAL A 13 52.62 -58.23 31.29
C VAL A 13 52.54 -58.88 32.67
N GLU A 14 52.57 -58.09 33.75
CA GLU A 14 52.47 -58.61 35.13
C GLU A 14 51.15 -59.37 35.36
N LYS A 15 50.04 -58.87 34.81
CA LYS A 15 48.73 -59.58 34.86
C LYS A 15 48.74 -60.89 34.09
N LEU A 16 49.41 -60.95 32.94
CA LEU A 16 49.52 -62.17 32.15
C LEU A 16 50.41 -63.21 32.84
N GLU A 17 51.53 -62.80 33.45
CA GLU A 17 52.38 -63.67 34.27
C GLU A 17 51.62 -64.24 35.48
N ALA A 18 50.83 -63.41 36.18
CA ALA A 18 49.98 -63.85 37.27
C ALA A 18 48.89 -64.86 36.83
N GLY A 19 48.51 -64.83 35.55
CA GLY A 19 47.59 -65.78 34.91
C GLY A 19 48.25 -67.08 34.41
N GLY A 20 49.55 -67.27 34.64
CA GLY A 20 50.28 -68.48 34.27
C GLY A 20 50.98 -68.45 32.91
N PHE A 21 51.02 -67.31 32.21
CA PHE A 21 51.81 -67.16 30.99
C PHE A 21 53.30 -67.06 31.33
N ALA A 22 54.16 -67.69 30.52
CA ALA A 22 55.59 -67.49 30.64
C ALA A 22 55.97 -66.06 30.23
N ARG A 23 56.93 -65.44 30.93
CA ARG A 23 57.39 -64.06 30.69
C ARG A 23 57.61 -63.69 29.22
N PRO A 24 58.23 -64.52 28.36
CA PRO A 24 58.39 -64.20 26.93
C PRO A 24 57.05 -64.12 26.18
N GLN A 25 56.09 -64.99 26.53
CA GLN A 25 54.76 -65.03 25.93
C GLN A 25 53.90 -63.84 26.38
N ALA A 26 53.95 -63.51 27.67
CA ALA A 26 53.27 -62.34 28.24
C ALA A 26 53.76 -61.03 27.60
N LYS A 27 55.08 -60.90 27.42
CA LYS A 27 55.71 -59.74 26.75
C LYS A 27 55.28 -59.63 25.29
N ALA A 28 55.34 -60.72 24.53
CA ALA A 28 54.95 -60.72 23.12
C ALA A 28 53.46 -60.37 22.93
N ALA A 29 52.57 -60.89 23.78
CA ALA A 29 51.14 -60.57 23.74
C ALA A 29 50.87 -59.09 24.09
N ALA A 30 51.58 -58.54 25.09
CA ALA A 30 51.47 -57.15 25.48
C ALA A 30 51.96 -56.18 24.39
N GLU A 31 53.06 -56.52 23.71
CA GLU A 31 53.60 -55.74 22.59
C GLU A 31 52.67 -55.79 21.38
N ALA A 32 52.20 -56.98 20.97
CA ALA A 32 51.26 -57.13 19.87
C ALA A 32 49.93 -56.39 20.12
N PHE A 33 49.43 -56.40 21.36
CA PHE A 33 48.21 -55.69 21.74
C PHE A 33 48.40 -54.18 21.79
N ALA A 34 49.54 -53.70 22.33
CA ALA A 34 49.87 -52.28 22.32
C ALA A 34 50.05 -51.74 20.90
N GLU A 35 50.66 -52.53 20.02
CA GLU A 35 50.82 -52.20 18.60
C GLU A 35 49.47 -52.15 17.88
N ALA A 36 48.61 -53.17 18.05
CA ALA A 36 47.26 -53.18 17.47
C ALA A 36 46.41 -51.98 17.94
N MET A 37 46.43 -51.67 19.25
CA MET A 37 45.71 -50.52 19.82
C MET A 37 46.26 -49.17 19.32
N SER A 38 47.56 -49.09 19.02
CA SER A 38 48.16 -47.86 18.49
C SER A 38 47.76 -47.58 17.04
N GLN A 39 47.36 -48.61 16.29
CA GLN A 39 46.96 -48.49 14.88
C GLN A 39 45.48 -48.11 14.71
N GLU A 40 44.59 -48.50 15.63
CA GLU A 40 43.14 -48.21 15.53
C GLU A 40 42.72 -46.86 16.15
N LEU A 41 43.53 -46.26 17.01
CA LEU A 41 43.16 -45.04 17.72
C LEU A 41 43.58 -43.77 16.98
N ALA A 42 42.64 -42.83 16.84
CA ALA A 42 42.94 -41.48 16.41
C ALA A 42 43.93 -40.81 17.38
N THR A 43 45.01 -40.28 16.84
CA THR A 43 46.05 -39.61 17.60
C THR A 43 45.64 -38.19 17.99
N LYS A 44 46.39 -37.57 18.91
CA LYS A 44 46.22 -36.13 19.22
C LYS A 44 46.45 -35.24 18.00
N ALA A 45 47.32 -35.67 17.08
CA ALA A 45 47.59 -34.95 15.84
C ALA A 45 46.36 -34.98 14.93
N ASP A 46 45.70 -36.13 14.80
CA ASP A 46 44.47 -36.28 14.00
C ASP A 46 43.35 -35.39 14.57
N LEU A 47 43.18 -35.38 15.90
CA LEU A 47 42.20 -34.51 16.54
C LEU A 47 42.52 -33.03 16.33
N SER A 48 43.80 -32.63 16.44
CA SER A 48 44.22 -31.25 16.19
C SER A 48 44.01 -30.84 14.73
N ALA A 49 44.23 -31.76 13.77
CA ALA A 49 43.98 -31.51 12.36
C ALA A 49 42.48 -31.36 12.08
N ALA A 50 41.65 -32.23 12.66
CA ALA A 50 40.20 -32.14 12.58
C ALA A 50 39.66 -30.83 13.20
N GLU A 51 40.16 -30.44 14.38
CA GLU A 51 39.80 -29.17 15.02
C GLU A 51 40.20 -27.97 14.15
N GLY A 52 41.39 -28.00 13.55
CA GLY A 52 41.86 -26.99 12.61
C GLY A 52 40.93 -26.87 11.39
N SER A 53 40.57 -28.01 10.78
CA SER A 53 39.65 -28.06 9.64
C SER A 53 38.28 -27.49 10.00
N LEU A 54 37.70 -27.91 11.13
CA LEU A 54 36.40 -27.42 11.59
C LEU A 54 36.43 -25.91 11.88
N ARG A 55 37.50 -25.39 12.51
CA ARG A 55 37.64 -23.95 12.72
C ARG A 55 37.72 -23.18 11.40
N ALA A 56 38.42 -23.71 10.41
CA ALA A 56 38.50 -23.10 9.07
C ALA A 56 37.14 -23.09 8.37
N GLU A 57 36.40 -24.20 8.41
CA GLU A 57 35.05 -24.30 7.84
C GLU A 57 34.05 -23.36 8.53
N ILE A 58 34.07 -23.30 9.87
CA ILE A 58 33.26 -22.33 10.63
C ILE A 58 33.60 -20.90 10.23
N GLY A 59 34.89 -20.58 10.06
CA GLY A 59 35.36 -19.29 9.57
C GLY A 59 34.77 -18.96 8.19
N LYS A 60 34.83 -19.92 7.26
CA LYS A 60 34.29 -19.79 5.90
C LYS A 60 32.78 -19.55 5.90
N VAL A 61 32.02 -20.38 6.62
CA VAL A 61 30.56 -20.23 6.74
C VAL A 61 30.20 -18.87 7.35
N ARG A 62 30.94 -18.41 8.37
CA ARG A 62 30.71 -17.08 8.96
C ARG A 62 30.94 -15.95 7.96
N THR A 63 31.98 -16.05 7.14
CA THR A 63 32.26 -15.04 6.09
C THR A 63 31.18 -15.04 5.01
N GLU A 64 30.76 -16.21 4.53
CA GLU A 64 29.70 -16.36 3.54
C GLU A 64 28.37 -15.80 4.07
N LEU A 65 27.98 -16.17 5.30
CA LEU A 65 26.75 -15.66 5.91
C LEU A 65 26.78 -14.15 6.10
N THR A 66 27.93 -13.57 6.47
CA THR A 66 28.07 -12.11 6.59
C THR A 66 27.92 -11.42 5.24
N ALA A 67 28.47 -12.02 4.17
CA ALA A 67 28.33 -11.50 2.81
C ALA A 67 26.88 -11.56 2.32
N GLU A 68 26.20 -12.70 2.50
CA GLU A 68 24.79 -12.88 2.12
C GLU A 68 23.86 -11.92 2.90
N ILE A 69 24.07 -11.75 4.21
CA ILE A 69 23.35 -10.75 5.01
C ILE A 69 23.59 -9.33 4.45
N GLY A 70 24.82 -9.03 4.04
CA GLY A 70 25.17 -7.76 3.39
C GLY A 70 24.40 -7.55 2.09
N LYS A 71 24.34 -8.57 1.24
CA LYS A 71 23.65 -8.56 -0.05
C LYS A 71 22.14 -8.38 0.11
N VAL A 72 21.50 -9.18 0.97
CA VAL A 72 20.07 -9.04 1.28
C VAL A 72 19.76 -7.64 1.83
N ARG A 73 20.62 -7.10 2.70
CA ARG A 73 20.43 -5.74 3.22
C ARG A 73 20.53 -4.68 2.13
N THR A 74 21.41 -4.84 1.15
CA THR A 74 21.50 -3.91 0.01
C THR A 74 20.31 -4.02 -0.93
N GLU A 75 19.85 -5.23 -1.22
CA GLU A 75 18.67 -5.49 -2.06
C GLU A 75 17.41 -4.89 -1.42
N LEU A 76 17.15 -5.18 -0.14
CA LEU A 76 16.01 -4.60 0.58
C LEU A 76 16.05 -3.06 0.64
N LYS A 77 17.24 -2.46 0.73
CA LYS A 77 17.35 -0.99 0.68
C LYS A 77 16.99 -0.43 -0.70
N ALA A 78 17.37 -1.12 -1.76
CA ALA A 78 17.01 -0.73 -3.13
C ALA A 78 15.50 -0.86 -3.34
N GLU A 79 14.91 -2.00 -2.98
CA GLU A 79 13.47 -2.24 -3.09
C GLU A 79 12.65 -1.20 -2.30
N ILE A 80 13.07 -0.84 -1.09
CA ILE A 80 12.41 0.22 -0.30
C ILE A 80 12.52 1.59 -0.98
N ALA A 81 13.64 1.89 -1.65
CA ALA A 81 13.82 3.15 -2.36
C ALA A 81 12.94 3.21 -3.62
N ASP A 82 12.89 2.12 -4.38
CA ASP A 82 12.06 1.98 -5.59
C ASP A 82 10.57 2.10 -5.23
N PHE A 83 10.11 1.37 -4.22
CA PHE A 83 8.72 1.45 -3.74
C PHE A 83 8.34 2.86 -3.26
N ARG A 84 9.26 3.57 -2.57
CA ARG A 84 9.02 4.98 -2.19
C ARG A 84 8.92 5.90 -3.40
N SER A 85 9.69 5.65 -4.45
CA SER A 85 9.64 6.43 -5.68
C SER A 85 8.32 6.19 -6.41
N GLU A 86 7.88 4.94 -6.51
CA GLU A 86 6.61 4.53 -7.11
C GLU A 86 5.42 5.17 -6.38
N LEU A 87 5.34 5.03 -5.05
CA LEU A 87 4.29 5.68 -4.26
C LEU A 87 4.25 7.20 -4.44
N LYS A 88 5.42 7.85 -4.57
CA LYS A 88 5.48 9.29 -4.80
C LYS A 88 4.95 9.67 -6.18
N ALA A 89 5.19 8.84 -7.19
CA ALA A 89 4.66 9.03 -8.54
C ALA A 89 3.14 8.86 -8.55
N GLU A 90 2.62 7.78 -7.96
CA GLU A 90 1.18 7.53 -7.85
C GLU A 90 0.44 8.66 -7.12
N ILE A 91 1.00 9.16 -6.01
CA ILE A 91 0.43 10.32 -5.28
C ILE A 91 0.39 11.57 -6.18
N ALA A 92 1.40 11.78 -7.01
CA ALA A 92 1.46 12.93 -7.91
C ALA A 92 0.42 12.80 -9.05
N GLU A 93 0.24 11.60 -9.57
CA GLU A 93 -0.75 11.26 -10.60
C GLU A 93 -2.18 11.49 -10.08
N VAL A 94 -2.56 10.86 -8.96
CA VAL A 94 -3.88 11.04 -8.33
C VAL A 94 -4.15 12.51 -8.01
N ARG A 95 -3.14 13.27 -7.58
CA ARG A 95 -3.29 14.71 -7.33
C ARG A 95 -3.52 15.50 -8.61
N SER A 96 -2.94 15.07 -9.73
CA SER A 96 -3.15 15.67 -11.05
C SER A 96 -4.56 15.39 -11.56
N GLU A 97 -4.99 14.14 -11.48
CA GLU A 97 -6.34 13.70 -11.86
C GLU A 97 -7.41 14.46 -11.08
N LEU A 98 -7.30 14.51 -9.75
CA LEU A 98 -8.27 15.24 -8.92
C LEU A 98 -8.33 16.74 -9.25
N LYS A 99 -7.21 17.35 -9.62
CA LYS A 99 -7.21 18.76 -10.09
C LYS A 99 -7.92 18.91 -11.42
N ALA A 100 -7.77 17.96 -12.34
CA ALA A 100 -8.45 17.96 -13.62
C ALA A 100 -9.96 17.80 -13.43
N GLU A 101 -10.39 16.83 -12.61
CA GLU A 101 -11.81 16.61 -12.28
C GLU A 101 -12.45 17.85 -11.63
N ILE A 102 -11.76 18.49 -10.67
CA ILE A 102 -12.25 19.73 -10.05
C ILE A 102 -12.39 20.85 -11.09
N ALA A 103 -11.47 20.95 -12.05
CA ALA A 103 -11.53 21.95 -13.10
C ALA A 103 -12.72 21.67 -14.04
N GLU A 104 -12.95 20.41 -14.40
CA GLU A 104 -14.06 19.96 -15.23
C GLU A 104 -15.41 20.26 -14.58
N VAL A 105 -15.62 19.82 -13.34
CA VAL A 105 -16.85 20.12 -12.57
C VAL A 105 -17.09 21.63 -12.46
N ARG A 106 -16.02 22.43 -12.28
CA ARG A 106 -16.13 23.89 -12.24
C ARG A 106 -16.56 24.47 -13.60
N THR A 107 -16.10 23.91 -14.70
CA THR A 107 -16.51 24.34 -16.04
C THR A 107 -17.96 23.96 -16.34
N GLU A 108 -18.36 22.75 -15.98
CA GLU A 108 -19.74 22.26 -16.12
C GLU A 108 -20.72 23.13 -15.32
N LEU A 109 -20.44 23.36 -14.03
CA LEU A 109 -21.29 24.19 -13.19
C LEU A 109 -21.41 25.65 -13.71
N LYS A 110 -20.35 26.20 -14.30
CA LYS A 110 -20.43 27.52 -14.94
C LYS A 110 -21.32 27.52 -16.17
N ALA A 111 -21.29 26.44 -16.95
CA ALA A 111 -22.14 26.29 -18.13
C ALA A 111 -23.61 26.16 -17.71
N GLU A 112 -23.92 25.31 -16.72
CA GLU A 112 -25.26 25.15 -16.16
C GLU A 112 -25.82 26.46 -15.61
N ILE A 113 -25.01 27.23 -14.85
CA ILE A 113 -25.43 28.54 -14.34
C ILE A 113 -25.73 29.52 -15.49
N ALA A 114 -24.94 29.48 -16.58
CA ALA A 114 -25.15 30.33 -17.74
C ALA A 114 -26.45 29.97 -18.49
N GLU A 115 -26.73 28.67 -18.61
CA GLU A 115 -27.95 28.13 -19.21
C GLU A 115 -29.18 28.55 -18.40
N VAL A 116 -29.21 28.27 -17.10
CA VAL A 116 -30.31 28.68 -16.20
C VAL A 116 -30.54 30.19 -16.25
N ARG A 117 -29.47 31.00 -16.32
CA ARG A 117 -29.60 32.46 -16.46
C ARG A 117 -30.22 32.87 -17.80
N SER A 118 -29.89 32.16 -18.88
CA SER A 118 -30.46 32.39 -20.21
C SER A 118 -31.94 32.04 -20.23
N ASP A 119 -32.31 30.91 -19.64
CA ASP A 119 -33.70 30.45 -19.55
C ASP A 119 -34.55 31.42 -18.74
N LEU A 120 -34.09 31.81 -17.54
CA LEU A 120 -34.78 32.82 -16.72
C LEU A 120 -34.93 34.16 -17.45
N LYS A 121 -33.95 34.58 -18.25
CA LYS A 121 -34.07 35.80 -19.06
C LYS A 121 -35.16 35.67 -20.11
N THR A 122 -35.28 34.50 -20.74
CA THR A 122 -36.30 34.19 -21.74
C THR A 122 -37.69 34.15 -21.10
N GLU A 123 -37.83 33.48 -19.96
CA GLU A 123 -39.09 33.43 -19.20
C GLU A 123 -39.54 34.81 -18.74
N ILE A 124 -38.64 35.65 -18.21
CA ILE A 124 -38.96 37.03 -17.83
C ILE A 124 -39.43 37.85 -19.04
N ALA A 125 -38.82 37.66 -20.21
CA ALA A 125 -39.24 38.34 -21.43
C ALA A 125 -40.64 37.90 -21.87
N SER A 126 -40.93 36.60 -21.80
CA SER A 126 -42.27 36.04 -22.06
C SER A 126 -43.31 36.64 -21.12
N VAL A 127 -43.07 36.58 -19.80
CA VAL A 127 -43.98 37.14 -18.79
C VAL A 127 -44.22 38.64 -19.00
N ARG A 128 -43.18 39.41 -19.35
CA ARG A 128 -43.36 40.84 -19.70
C ARG A 128 -44.26 41.04 -20.90
N SER A 129 -44.11 40.21 -21.94
CA SER A 129 -44.98 40.26 -23.12
C SER A 129 -46.43 39.95 -22.74
N ASP A 130 -46.65 38.89 -21.97
CA ASP A 130 -47.99 38.49 -21.51
C ASP A 130 -48.65 39.59 -20.68
N VAL A 131 -47.90 40.25 -19.80
CA VAL A 131 -48.39 41.39 -19.01
C VAL A 131 -48.77 42.58 -19.90
N GLU A 132 -47.98 42.88 -20.95
CA GLU A 132 -48.32 43.97 -21.88
C GLU A 132 -49.56 43.64 -22.74
N LEU A 133 -49.74 42.38 -23.13
CA LEU A 133 -50.98 41.93 -23.78
C LEU A 133 -52.18 42.07 -22.85
N ALA A 134 -52.09 41.57 -21.61
CA ALA A 134 -53.15 41.70 -20.61
C ALA A 134 -53.53 43.17 -20.35
N LYS A 135 -52.55 44.08 -20.28
CA LYS A 135 -52.81 45.53 -20.14
C LYS A 135 -53.54 46.09 -21.35
N ARG A 136 -53.20 45.67 -22.57
CA ARG A 136 -53.89 46.11 -23.80
C ARG A 136 -55.33 45.63 -23.82
N ASP A 137 -55.56 44.35 -23.52
CA ASP A 137 -56.90 43.76 -23.46
C ASP A 137 -57.77 44.47 -22.43
N LEU A 138 -57.21 44.76 -21.25
CA LEU A 138 -57.91 45.51 -20.21
C LEU A 138 -58.26 46.94 -20.65
N LYS A 139 -57.34 47.65 -21.33
CA LYS A 139 -57.62 48.99 -21.89
C LYS A 139 -58.74 48.95 -22.93
N ILE A 140 -58.73 47.97 -23.83
CA ILE A 140 -59.76 47.79 -24.86
C ILE A 140 -61.12 47.49 -24.20
N TRP A 141 -61.13 46.62 -23.19
CA TRP A 141 -62.33 46.27 -22.44
C TRP A 141 -62.93 47.49 -21.71
N PHE A 142 -62.12 48.26 -20.99
CA PHE A 142 -62.58 49.50 -20.33
C PHE A 142 -63.07 50.55 -21.34
N GLY A 143 -62.38 50.73 -22.46
CA GLY A 143 -62.80 51.63 -23.53
C GLY A 143 -64.18 51.27 -24.08
N SER A 144 -64.41 49.97 -24.33
CA SER A 144 -65.70 49.44 -24.78
C SER A 144 -66.82 49.72 -23.76
N ILE A 145 -66.57 49.47 -22.47
CA ILE A 145 -67.54 49.75 -21.40
C ILE A 145 -67.86 51.25 -21.31
N MET A 146 -66.86 52.12 -21.41
CA MET A 146 -67.08 53.57 -21.37
C MET A 146 -67.94 54.06 -22.53
N VAL A 147 -67.72 53.56 -23.74
CA VAL A 147 -68.57 53.90 -24.90
C VAL A 147 -70.02 53.48 -24.65
N VAL A 148 -70.25 52.27 -24.13
CA VAL A 148 -71.60 51.79 -23.79
C VAL A 148 -72.23 52.64 -22.68
N ALA A 149 -71.49 52.90 -21.59
CA ALA A 149 -71.98 53.68 -20.46
C ALA A 149 -72.36 55.12 -20.85
N VAL A 150 -71.53 55.80 -21.64
CA VAL A 150 -71.82 57.15 -22.16
C VAL A 150 -73.06 57.13 -23.05
N GLY A 151 -73.19 56.13 -23.94
CA GLY A 151 -74.38 55.96 -24.77
C GLY A 151 -75.67 55.81 -23.96
N VAL A 152 -75.63 55.01 -22.88
CA VAL A 152 -76.76 54.83 -21.95
C VAL A 152 -77.11 56.14 -21.24
N ILE A 153 -76.12 56.89 -20.74
CA ILE A 153 -76.33 58.18 -20.06
C ILE A 153 -76.96 59.21 -21.00
N LEU A 154 -76.45 59.32 -22.23
CA LEU A 154 -76.99 60.26 -23.23
C LEU A 154 -78.44 59.92 -23.60
N ALA A 155 -78.74 58.63 -23.78
CA ALA A 155 -80.10 58.17 -24.02
C ALA A 155 -81.03 58.52 -22.85
N ALA A 156 -80.58 58.33 -21.61
CA ALA A 156 -81.34 58.69 -20.42
C ALA A 156 -81.64 60.19 -20.34
N ILE A 157 -80.66 61.07 -20.60
CA ILE A 157 -80.86 62.53 -20.61
C ILE A 157 -81.90 62.94 -21.67
N ARG A 158 -81.86 62.33 -22.86
CA ARG A 158 -82.80 62.67 -23.93
C ARG A 158 -84.23 62.20 -23.66
N TYR A 159 -84.41 61.08 -22.96
CA TYR A 159 -85.72 60.48 -22.70
C TYR A 159 -86.28 60.75 -21.29
N LEU A 160 -85.54 61.44 -20.42
CA LEU A 160 -86.04 61.94 -19.15
C LEU A 160 -86.90 63.20 -19.40
N PRO A 161 -88.20 63.20 -19.01
CA PRO A 161 -89.06 64.37 -19.17
C PRO A 161 -88.53 65.54 -18.32
N ALA A 162 -88.44 66.73 -18.93
CA ALA A 162 -88.00 67.94 -18.23
C ALA A 162 -89.00 68.28 -17.11
N GLY A 163 -88.65 67.96 -15.87
CA GLY A 163 -89.35 68.47 -14.70
C GLY A 163 -89.01 69.95 -14.51
N HIS A 164 -89.96 70.83 -14.81
CA HIS A 164 -89.98 72.23 -14.39
C HIS A 164 -91.27 72.50 -13.61
N PRO A 165 -91.23 73.47 -12.69
CA PRO A 165 -90.83 73.34 -11.28
C PRO A 165 -91.82 72.55 -10.41
#